data_AF-A0A382ZJ03-F1
#
_entry.id   AF-A0A382ZJ03-F1
#
_cell.length_a   1.000
_cell.length_b   1.000
_cell.length_c   1.000
_cell.angle_alpha   90.00
_cell.angle_beta   90.00
_cell.angle_gamma   90.00
#
_symmetry.space_group_name_H-M   'P 1'
#
loop_
_entity.id
_entity.type
_entity.pdbx_description
1 polymer ?
#
loop_
_entity_poly.entity_id
_entity_poly.type
_entity_poly.pdbx_seq_one_letter_code
_entity_poly.pdbx_strand_id
1 'polypeptide(L)'
;MNKKLLHGSAALLLATLLACASASSGPVITTAGLPTGDPEDVGLSSLELARIRPAIQDFIDDGRSAGAVTLVARHGQVVHWEAQGWRILDEDPLEPDDIFRIYSMTKPVT
;
A
#
# COMPACT_ATOMS: atom_id res chain seq x y z
N MET A 1 -40.35 -54.09 -27.63
CA MET A 1 -39.06 -53.90 -26.94
C MET A 1 -38.08 -53.30 -27.94
N ASN A 2 -37.31 -52.23 -27.73
CA ASN A 2 -37.12 -51.30 -26.62
C ASN A 2 -36.21 -50.16 -27.15
N LYS A 3 -36.54 -48.92 -26.79
CA LYS A 3 -35.61 -47.81 -26.47
C LYS A 3 -34.69 -47.27 -27.60
N LYS A 4 -35.20 -46.33 -28.41
CA LYS A 4 -34.37 -45.35 -29.15
C LYS A 4 -34.99 -43.95 -29.21
N LEU A 5 -35.59 -43.49 -28.11
CA LEU A 5 -36.31 -42.20 -28.05
C LEU A 5 -35.90 -41.30 -26.86
N LEU A 6 -34.65 -41.41 -26.41
CA LEU A 6 -34.20 -40.69 -25.21
C LEU A 6 -32.77 -40.14 -25.32
N HIS A 7 -32.44 -39.40 -26.37
CA HIS A 7 -31.13 -38.69 -26.46
C HIS A 7 -31.25 -37.20 -26.83
N GLY A 8 -32.45 -36.67 -27.08
CA GLY A 8 -32.64 -35.28 -27.54
C GLY A 8 -32.71 -34.22 -26.44
N SER A 9 -33.24 -34.54 -25.25
CA SER A 9 -33.57 -33.53 -24.23
C SER A 9 -32.42 -33.19 -23.27
N ALA A 10 -31.41 -34.06 -23.16
CA ALA A 10 -30.28 -33.86 -22.25
C ALA A 10 -29.26 -32.83 -22.79
N ALA A 11 -29.11 -32.73 -24.11
CA ALA A 11 -28.17 -31.79 -24.74
C ALA A 11 -28.66 -30.33 -24.66
N LEU A 12 -29.98 -30.11 -24.62
CA LEU A 12 -30.56 -28.76 -24.60
C LEU A 12 -30.61 -28.14 -23.19
N LEU A 13 -30.67 -28.97 -22.15
CA LEU A 13 -30.62 -28.52 -20.74
C LEU A 13 -29.18 -28.21 -20.27
N LEU A 14 -28.17 -28.79 -20.91
CA LEU A 14 -26.77 -28.55 -20.55
C LEU A 14 -26.23 -27.22 -21.14
N ALA A 15 -26.82 -26.74 -22.23
CA ALA A 15 -26.42 -25.50 -22.89
C ALA A 15 -26.93 -24.23 -22.19
N THR A 16 -28.01 -24.30 -21.41
CA THR A 16 -28.58 -23.14 -20.70
C THR A 16 -27.99 -22.90 -19.31
N LEU A 17 -27.36 -23.90 -18.69
CA LEU A 17 -26.64 -23.71 -17.41
C LEU A 17 -25.27 -23.03 -17.58
N LEU A 18 -24.72 -22.99 -18.80
CA LEU A 18 -23.39 -22.42 -19.06
C LEU A 18 -23.42 -20.91 -19.38
N ALA A 19 -24.60 -20.30 -19.53
CA ALA A 19 -24.77 -18.91 -19.98
C ALA A 19 -25.01 -17.88 -18.86
N CYS A 20 -25.14 -18.30 -17.59
CA CYS A 20 -25.41 -17.39 -16.46
C CYS A 20 -24.22 -17.16 -15.52
N ALA A 21 -23.04 -17.72 -15.81
CA ALA A 21 -21.82 -17.45 -15.06
C ALA A 21 -21.05 -16.24 -15.63
N SER A 22 -21.76 -15.19 -16.03
CA SER A 22 -21.13 -13.88 -16.18
C SER A 22 -20.88 -13.34 -14.77
N ALA A 23 -19.76 -13.77 -14.18
CA ALA A 23 -19.24 -13.15 -12.98
C ALA A 23 -19.08 -11.67 -13.29
N SER A 24 -19.90 -10.82 -12.66
CA SER A 24 -19.68 -9.39 -12.62
C SER A 24 -18.38 -9.15 -11.86
N SER A 25 -17.28 -9.10 -12.58
CA SER A 25 -16.03 -8.51 -12.09
C SER A 25 -16.30 -7.03 -11.84
N GLY A 26 -16.87 -6.73 -10.68
CA GLY A 26 -16.87 -5.37 -10.14
C GLY A 26 -15.42 -4.88 -10.06
N PRO A 27 -15.19 -3.56 -10.08
CA PRO A 27 -13.84 -3.04 -9.96
C PRO A 27 -13.23 -3.56 -8.66
N VAL A 28 -12.17 -4.36 -8.79
CA VAL A 28 -11.29 -4.64 -7.66
C VAL A 28 -10.59 -3.33 -7.39
N ILE A 29 -11.05 -2.60 -6.38
CA ILE A 29 -10.30 -1.49 -5.81
C ILE A 29 -9.13 -2.14 -5.07
N THR A 30 -8.05 -2.38 -5.80
CA THR A 30 -6.75 -2.60 -5.16
C THR A 30 -6.37 -1.25 -4.57
N THR A 31 -6.41 -1.14 -3.24
CA THR A 31 -5.72 -0.06 -2.54
C THR A 31 -4.21 -0.30 -2.71
N ALA A 32 -3.70 -0.04 -3.90
CA ALA A 32 -2.26 0.06 -4.13
C ALA A 32 -1.79 1.34 -3.44
N GLY A 33 -0.69 1.25 -2.70
CA GLY A 33 -0.04 2.43 -2.12
C GLY A 33 0.29 3.47 -3.21
N LEU A 34 0.55 4.70 -2.78
CA LEU A 34 1.03 5.74 -3.71
C LEU A 34 2.30 5.24 -4.42
N PRO A 35 2.44 5.44 -5.75
CA PRO A 35 3.69 5.13 -6.44
C PRO A 35 4.83 5.99 -5.91
N THR A 36 6.06 5.48 -6.01
CA THR A 36 7.26 6.28 -5.80
C THR A 36 7.61 7.05 -7.07
N GLY A 37 8.31 8.17 -6.93
CA GLY A 37 8.77 8.98 -8.05
C GLY A 37 9.94 9.88 -7.68
N ASP A 38 10.48 10.58 -8.67
CA ASP A 38 11.57 11.52 -8.44
C ASP A 38 11.03 12.84 -7.87
N PRO A 39 11.75 13.48 -6.92
CA PRO A 39 11.36 14.78 -6.38
C PRO A 39 11.09 15.83 -7.46
N GLU A 40 11.89 15.83 -8.53
CA GLU A 40 11.80 16.80 -9.62
C GLU A 40 10.49 16.69 -10.41
N ASP A 41 9.94 15.48 -10.59
CA ASP A 41 8.65 15.24 -11.26
C ASP A 41 7.50 15.90 -10.52
N VAL A 42 7.62 15.97 -9.19
CA VAL A 42 6.66 16.64 -8.32
C VAL A 42 7.12 18.04 -7.94
N GLY A 43 8.07 18.66 -8.65
CA GLY A 43 8.50 20.03 -8.43
C GLY A 43 9.16 20.29 -7.07
N LEU A 44 9.83 19.29 -6.51
CA LEU A 44 10.72 19.38 -5.35
C LEU A 44 12.17 19.18 -5.78
N SER A 45 13.13 19.60 -4.94
CA SER A 45 14.56 19.44 -5.21
C SER A 45 15.12 18.24 -4.44
N SER A 46 15.71 17.28 -5.14
CA SER A 46 16.43 16.16 -4.50
C SER A 46 17.54 16.65 -3.57
N LEU A 47 18.25 17.73 -3.94
CA LEU A 47 19.31 18.31 -3.13
C LEU A 47 18.80 18.85 -1.78
N GLU A 48 17.63 19.51 -1.78
CA GLU A 48 17.04 20.02 -0.55
C GLU A 48 16.43 18.88 0.29
N LEU A 49 15.79 17.89 -0.33
CA LEU A 49 15.26 16.72 0.39
C LEU A 49 16.38 15.88 1.03
N ALA A 50 17.57 15.83 0.43
CA ALA A 50 18.73 15.16 1.00
C ALA A 50 19.15 15.70 2.38
N ARG A 51 18.70 16.92 2.75
CA ARG A 51 18.94 17.51 4.07
C ARG A 51 18.10 16.88 5.18
N ILE A 52 17.04 16.14 4.85
CA ILE A 52 16.17 15.49 5.84
C ILE A 52 16.95 14.46 6.65
N ARG A 53 17.72 13.59 5.97
CA ARG A 53 18.51 12.54 6.62
C ARG A 53 19.42 13.09 7.72
N PRO A 54 20.39 13.98 7.45
CA PRO A 54 21.29 14.48 8.50
C PRO A 54 20.53 15.22 9.61
N ALA A 55 19.48 16.00 9.29
CA ALA A 55 18.70 16.68 10.32
C ALA A 55 17.98 15.72 11.28
N ILE A 56 17.47 14.60 10.78
CA ILE A 56 16.86 13.56 11.62
C ILE A 56 17.93 12.80 12.40
N GLN A 57 19.08 12.50 11.78
CA GLN A 57 20.20 11.87 12.47
C GLN A 57 20.68 12.74 13.65
N ASP A 58 20.84 14.05 13.46
CA ASP A 58 21.20 14.98 14.54
C ASP A 58 20.20 14.93 15.71
N PHE A 59 18.90 14.85 15.42
CA PHE A 59 17.85 14.69 16.44
C PHE A 59 17.97 13.39 17.24
N ILE A 60 18.38 12.30 16.57
CA ILE A 60 18.58 10.99 17.20
C ILE A 60 19.86 11.01 18.04
N ASP A 61 20.95 11.55 17.49
CA ASP A 61 22.25 11.65 18.16
C ASP A 61 22.17 12.55 19.42
N ASP A 62 21.35 13.60 19.37
CA ASP A 62 21.02 14.45 20.53
C ASP A 62 20.13 13.76 21.59
N GLY A 63 19.73 12.49 21.37
CA GLY A 63 18.89 11.71 22.28
C GLY A 63 17.44 12.19 22.37
N ARG A 64 16.96 12.96 21.38
CA ARG A 64 15.61 13.54 21.39
C ARG A 64 14.55 12.55 20.91
N SER A 65 14.96 11.55 20.13
CA SER A 65 14.15 10.40 19.73
C SER A 65 15.04 9.17 19.58
N ALA A 66 14.50 7.97 19.82
CA ALA A 66 15.19 6.71 19.53
C ALA A 66 15.35 6.46 18.02
N GLY A 67 14.40 6.96 17.24
CA GLY A 67 14.34 6.83 15.79
C GLY A 67 13.19 7.65 15.21
N ALA A 68 13.12 7.73 13.89
CA ALA A 68 12.03 8.37 13.18
C ALA A 68 11.84 7.79 11.78
N VAL A 69 10.57 7.70 11.34
CA VAL A 69 10.21 7.50 9.93
C VAL A 69 9.76 8.85 9.36
N THR A 70 10.34 9.22 8.24
CA THR A 70 9.97 10.44 7.50
C THR A 70 9.42 10.07 6.13
N LEU A 71 8.30 10.68 5.75
CA LEU A 71 7.65 10.48 4.46
C LEU A 71 7.26 11.83 3.86
N VAL A 72 7.60 12.04 2.60
CA VAL A 72 7.15 13.18 1.80
C VAL A 72 6.45 12.66 0.56
N ALA A 73 5.19 13.06 0.39
CA ALA A 73 4.41 12.80 -0.79
C ALA A 73 3.84 14.11 -1.35
N ARG A 74 3.90 14.27 -2.67
CA ARG A 74 3.34 15.42 -3.39
C ARG A 74 2.76 14.94 -4.72
N HIS A 75 1.64 15.52 -5.14
CA HIS A 75 0.96 15.18 -6.40
C HIS A 75 0.69 13.68 -6.59
N GLY A 76 0.41 12.96 -5.50
CA GLY A 76 0.10 11.53 -5.54
C GLY A 76 1.31 10.61 -5.69
N GLN A 77 2.54 11.12 -5.52
CA GLN A 77 3.77 10.31 -5.55
C GLN A 77 4.54 10.48 -4.23
N VAL A 78 5.10 9.38 -3.73
CA VAL A 78 6.06 9.38 -2.62
C VAL A 78 7.45 9.65 -3.19
N VAL A 79 8.12 10.67 -2.69
CA VAL A 79 9.44 11.09 -3.21
C VAL A 79 10.54 11.07 -2.14
N HIS A 80 10.16 10.84 -0.89
CA HIS A 80 11.07 10.55 0.22
C HIS A 80 10.36 9.59 1.18
N TRP A 81 11.00 8.49 1.54
CA TRP A 81 10.53 7.58 2.58
C TRP A 81 11.73 6.90 3.22
N GLU A 82 12.01 7.26 4.47
CA GLU A 82 13.22 6.81 5.16
C GLU A 82 12.96 6.58 6.65
N ALA A 83 13.46 5.46 7.16
CA ALA A 83 13.52 5.14 8.58
C ALA A 83 14.97 5.28 9.09
N GLN A 84 15.14 5.90 10.25
CA GLN A 84 16.43 6.08 10.92
C GLN A 84 16.31 5.75 12.41
N GLY A 85 17.37 5.21 13.00
CA GLY A 85 17.44 4.86 14.42
C GLY A 85 16.72 3.55 14.75
N TRP A 86 16.14 3.50 15.94
CA TRP A 86 15.64 2.28 16.57
C TRP A 86 14.15 2.37 16.86
N ARG A 87 13.46 1.25 16.69
CA ARG A 87 12.06 1.06 17.11
C ARG A 87 11.96 0.98 18.62
N ILE A 88 12.87 0.19 19.20
CA ILE A 88 13.10 0.06 20.63
C ILE A 88 14.60 0.24 20.82
N LEU A 89 14.99 1.17 21.69
CA LEU A 89 16.40 1.53 21.93
C LEU A 89 17.22 0.27 22.18
N ASP A 90 18.33 0.15 21.44
CA ASP A 90 19.30 -0.95 21.54
C ASP A 90 18.74 -2.37 21.28
N GLU A 91 17.52 -2.48 20.73
CA GLU A 91 16.90 -3.76 20.38
C GLU A 91 16.77 -3.90 18.86
N ASP A 92 15.75 -3.26 18.27
CA ASP A 92 15.42 -3.44 16.86
C ASP A 92 15.58 -2.14 16.06
N PRO A 93 16.17 -2.19 14.84
CA PRO A 93 16.17 -1.04 13.94
C PRO A 93 14.75 -0.68 13.52
N LEU A 94 14.53 0.61 13.28
CA LEU A 94 13.24 1.11 12.83
C LEU A 94 13.03 0.80 11.33
N GLU A 95 11.85 0.31 10.98
CA GLU A 95 11.44 0.01 9.61
C GLU A 95 10.35 1.00 9.13
N PRO A 96 10.26 1.28 7.82
CA PRO A 96 9.33 2.29 7.30
C PRO A 96 7.84 1.99 7.55
N ASP A 97 7.47 0.73 7.73
CA ASP A 97 6.10 0.22 7.95
C ASP A 97 5.83 -0.20 9.41
N ASP A 98 6.71 0.16 10.33
CA ASP A 98 6.52 -0.06 11.76
C ASP A 98 5.26 0.62 12.30
N ILE A 99 4.66 0.01 13.32
CA ILE A 99 3.42 0.49 13.93
C ILE A 99 3.72 1.53 15.02
N PHE A 100 3.21 2.75 14.83
CA PHE A 100 3.30 3.83 15.79
C PHE A 100 2.00 4.06 16.55
N ARG A 101 2.10 4.45 17.82
CA ARG A 101 0.98 5.05 18.55
C ARG A 101 0.85 6.51 18.12
N ILE A 102 -0.16 6.82 17.31
CA ILE A 102 -0.33 8.16 16.71
C ILE A 102 -1.13 9.13 17.61
N TYR A 103 -1.63 8.68 18.76
CA TYR A 103 -2.37 9.48 19.75
C TYR A 103 -3.36 10.47 19.12
N SER A 104 -3.18 11.77 19.35
CA SER A 104 -4.09 12.81 18.87
C SER A 104 -4.19 12.90 17.35
N MET A 105 -3.30 12.28 16.58
CA MET A 105 -3.41 12.18 15.13
C MET A 105 -4.53 11.21 14.69
N THR A 106 -5.21 10.53 15.61
CA THR A 106 -6.45 9.81 15.28
C THR A 106 -7.63 10.75 15.02
N LYS A 107 -7.59 12.01 15.49
CA LYS A 107 -8.73 12.94 15.35
C LYS A 107 -9.21 13.14 13.92
N PRO A 108 -8.35 13.32 12.90
CA PRO A 108 -8.82 13.44 11.52
C PRO A 108 -9.45 12.16 10.94
N VAL A 109 -9.32 11.01 11.63
CA VAL A 109 -9.90 9.73 11.22
C VAL A 109 -11.34 9.56 11.72
N THR A 110 -11.71 10.21 12.83
CA THR A 110 -13.01 10.06 13.52
C THR A 110 -13.78 11.37 13.57
#